data_AF-A0A419KW75-F1
#
_entry.id   AF-A0A419KW75-F1
#
_cell.length_a   1.000
_cell.length_b   1.000
_cell.length_c   1.000
_cell.angle_alpha   90.00
_cell.angle_beta   90.00
_cell.angle_gamma   90.00
#
_symmetry.space_group_name_H-M   'P 1'
#
loop_
_entity.id
_entity.type
_entity.pdbx_description
1 polymer ?
#
loop_
_entity_poly.entity_id
_entity_poly.type
_entity_poly.pdbx_seq_one_letter_code
_entity_poly.pdbx_strand_id
1 'polypeptide(L)'
;MTEVEEGKYIYGIVTVGRRGQIVIPKEARDQFNIKPGDKLVVAGDIKKGIAIVKADVMEELALKILGAVSEEDRETAKKELKRKIHSDE
;
A
#
# COMPACT_ATOMS: atom_id res chain seq x y z
N MET A 1 19.53 1.41 -4.48
CA MET A 1 18.69 0.27 -4.07
C MET A 1 19.54 -0.98 -4.09
N THR A 2 19.45 -1.82 -3.07
CA THR A 2 20.17 -3.09 -2.95
C THR A 2 19.18 -4.20 -2.63
N GLU A 3 19.12 -5.25 -3.44
CA GLU A 3 18.36 -6.46 -3.12
C GLU A 3 19.12 -7.29 -2.09
N VAL A 4 18.45 -7.67 -1.01
CA VAL A 4 19.06 -8.45 0.10
C VAL A 4 18.55 -9.89 0.16
N GLU A 5 17.40 -10.14 -0.45
CA GLU A 5 16.74 -11.44 -0.62
C GLU A 5 15.70 -11.26 -1.73
N GLU A 6 15.26 -12.34 -2.38
CA GLU A 6 14.26 -12.27 -3.45
C GLU A 6 13.03 -11.43 -3.02
N GLY A 7 12.81 -10.32 -3.73
CA GLY A 7 11.70 -9.40 -3.45
C GLY A 7 11.88 -8.48 -2.23
N LYS A 8 13.05 -8.51 -1.56
CA LYS A 8 13.36 -7.66 -0.39
C LYS A 8 14.51 -6.70 -0.73
N TYR A 9 14.24 -5.40 -0.61
CA TYR A 9 15.16 -4.35 -1.04
C TYR A 9 15.43 -3.32 0.07
N ILE A 10 16.68 -2.86 0.14
CA ILE A 10 17.08 -1.66 0.87
C ILE A 10 17.14 -0.49 -0.12
N TYR A 11 16.30 0.53 0.10
CA TYR A 11 16.24 1.71 -0.76
C TYR A 11 17.18 2.84 -0.33
N GLY A 12 17.71 2.77 0.90
CA GLY A 12 18.70 3.71 1.43
C GLY A 12 18.53 3.97 2.91
N ILE A 13 19.52 4.63 3.51
CA ILE A 13 19.43 5.18 4.87
C ILE A 13 18.91 6.60 4.75
N VAL A 14 17.84 6.93 5.47
CA VAL A 14 17.23 8.27 5.47
C VAL A 14 17.33 8.90 6.85
N THR A 15 17.44 10.22 6.89
CA THR A 15 17.51 10.98 8.14
C THR A 15 16.16 11.64 8.43
N VAL A 16 15.81 11.70 9.71
CA VAL A 16 14.62 12.43 10.16
C VAL A 16 14.89 13.93 10.11
N GLY A 17 14.04 14.65 9.38
CA GLY A 17 14.09 16.11 9.29
C GLY A 17 13.62 16.79 10.57
N ARG A 18 13.79 18.12 10.63
CA ARG A 18 13.52 18.93 11.83
C ARG A 18 12.08 18.86 12.35
N ARG A 19 11.10 18.47 11.53
CA ARG A 19 9.70 18.32 11.93
C ARG A 19 9.28 16.85 12.07
N GLY A 20 10.23 15.93 12.19
CA GLY A 20 9.95 14.50 12.25
C GLY A 20 9.62 13.87 10.89
N GLN A 21 9.76 14.60 9.77
CA GLN A 21 9.49 14.02 8.45
C GLN A 21 10.65 13.15 7.96
N ILE A 22 10.33 12.11 7.19
CA ILE A 22 11.31 11.36 6.40
C ILE A 22 10.97 11.53 4.91
N VAL A 23 11.98 11.45 4.06
CA VAL A 23 11.80 11.43 2.61
C VAL A 23 11.82 9.98 2.16
N ILE A 24 10.73 9.50 1.56
CA ILE A 24 10.71 8.18 0.91
C ILE A 24 11.63 8.25 -0.32
N PRO A 25 12.65 7.39 -0.46
CA PRO A 25 13.54 7.39 -1.63
C PRO A 25 12.77 7.27 -2.95
N LYS A 26 13.30 7.87 -4.02
CA LYS A 26 12.62 7.92 -5.32
C LYS A 26 12.33 6.51 -5.84
N GLU A 27 13.33 5.63 -5.74
CA GLU A 27 13.27 4.25 -6.21
C GLU A 27 12.17 3.47 -5.48
N ALA A 28 11.98 3.70 -4.18
CA ALA A 28 10.89 3.10 -3.41
C ALA A 28 9.52 3.62 -3.87
N ARG A 29 9.41 4.93 -4.15
CA ARG A 29 8.16 5.50 -4.68
C ARG A 29 7.82 4.93 -6.05
N ASP A 30 8.80 4.79 -6.92
CA ASP A 30 8.61 4.26 -8.27
C ASP A 30 8.21 2.78 -8.21
N GLN A 31 8.90 1.96 -7.42
CA GLN A 31 8.62 0.52 -7.29
C GLN A 31 7.28 0.21 -6.62
N PHE A 32 6.90 0.97 -5.59
CA PHE A 32 5.63 0.79 -4.89
C PHE A 32 4.51 1.71 -5.39
N ASN A 33 4.74 2.42 -6.49
CA ASN A 33 3.78 3.33 -7.12
C ASN A 33 3.14 4.31 -6.10
N ILE A 34 3.99 4.94 -5.27
CA ILE A 34 3.59 5.94 -4.26
C ILE A 34 3.61 7.31 -4.90
N LYS A 35 2.45 7.96 -4.96
CA LYS A 35 2.24 9.25 -5.64
C LYS A 35 1.84 10.35 -4.67
N PRO A 36 2.05 11.64 -5.02
CA PRO A 36 1.46 12.74 -4.28
C PRO A 36 -0.06 12.56 -4.13
N GLY A 37 -0.56 12.74 -2.91
CA GLY A 37 -1.98 12.53 -2.58
C GLY A 37 -2.31 11.12 -2.04
N ASP A 38 -1.40 10.16 -2.21
CA ASP A 38 -1.58 8.83 -1.60
C ASP A 38 -1.61 8.93 -0.08
N LYS A 39 -2.49 8.14 0.52
CA LYS A 39 -2.53 7.95 1.97
C LYS A 39 -1.69 6.74 2.35
N LEU A 40 -0.81 6.93 3.33
CA LEU A 40 0.02 5.88 3.90
C LEU A 40 -0.40 5.64 5.36
N VAL A 41 -0.40 4.37 5.76
CA VAL A 41 -0.56 3.96 7.16
C VAL A 41 0.83 3.74 7.75
N VAL A 42 1.08 4.34 8.90
CA VAL A 42 2.28 4.11 9.71
C VAL A 42 1.87 3.24 10.89
N ALA A 43 2.39 2.01 10.93
CA ALA A 43 2.14 1.05 12.00
C ALA A 43 3.45 0.71 12.72
N GLY A 44 3.39 0.33 13.99
CA GLY A 44 4.58 0.02 14.76
C GLY A 44 4.38 -1.11 15.76
N ASP A 45 5.43 -1.91 15.93
CA ASP A 45 5.59 -2.85 17.03
C ASP A 45 6.89 -2.44 17.74
N ILE A 46 6.81 -2.17 19.04
CA ILE A 46 7.94 -1.67 19.83
C ILE A 46 9.18 -2.57 19.75
N LYS A 47 9.00 -3.89 19.55
CA LYS A 47 10.10 -4.84 19.46
C LYS A 47 10.66 -4.98 18.04
N LYS A 48 9.90 -4.60 17.01
CA LYS A 48 10.25 -4.85 15.59
C LYS A 48 10.50 -3.58 14.78
N GLY A 49 10.00 -2.44 15.23
CA GLY A 49 10.12 -1.15 14.55
C GLY A 49 8.83 -0.70 13.89
N ILE A 50 8.97 0.13 12.85
CA ILE A 50 7.86 0.82 12.16
C ILE A 50 7.74 0.26 10.74
N ALA A 51 6.49 0.05 10.31
CA ALA A 51 6.13 -0.26 8.94
C ALA A 51 5.33 0.89 8.31
N ILE A 52 5.51 1.09 7.02
CA ILE A 52 4.76 2.05 6.20
C ILE A 52 4.12 1.27 5.07
N VAL A 53 2.80 1.34 4.95
CA VAL A 53 2.02 0.66 3.89
C VAL A 53 1.06 1.65 3.25
N LYS A 54 0.70 1.44 1.97
CA LYS A 54 -0.36 2.23 1.35
C LYS A 54 -1.71 1.86 1.97
N ALA A 55 -2.57 2.86 2.17
CA ALA A 55 -3.87 2.67 2.81
C ALA A 55 -4.85 1.85 1.96
N ASP A 56 -4.73 1.89 0.63
CA ASP A 56 -5.52 1.07 -0.30
C ASP A 56 -5.27 -0.43 -0.14
N VAL A 57 -4.04 -0.84 0.21
CA VAL A 57 -3.71 -2.24 0.54
C VAL A 57 -4.44 -2.70 1.81
N MET A 58 -4.79 -1.79 2.72
CA MET A 58 -5.55 -2.14 3.92
C MET A 58 -6.98 -2.55 3.61
N GLU A 59 -7.58 -2.00 2.54
CA GLU A 59 -8.87 -2.47 2.02
C GLU A 59 -8.77 -3.91 1.50
N GLU A 60 -7.72 -4.21 0.74
CA GLU A 60 -7.50 -5.57 0.23
C GLU A 60 -7.21 -6.57 1.36
N LEU A 61 -6.46 -6.16 2.38
CA LEU A 61 -6.22 -6.98 3.57
C LEU A 61 -7.51 -7.17 4.40
N ALA A 62 -8.31 -6.12 4.57
CA ALA A 62 -9.60 -6.21 5.26
C ALA A 62 -10.57 -7.15 4.52
N LEU A 63 -10.66 -7.05 3.19
CA LEU A 63 -11.46 -7.97 2.36
C LEU A 63 -10.99 -9.42 2.50
N LYS A 64 -9.67 -9.65 2.54
CA LYS A 64 -9.08 -10.98 2.77
C LYS A 64 -9.39 -11.53 4.17
N ILE A 65 -9.32 -10.69 5.21
CA ILE A 65 -9.62 -11.09 6.60
C ILE A 65 -11.12 -11.33 6.81
N LEU A 66 -11.99 -10.55 6.16
CA LEU A 66 -13.45 -10.70 6.22
C LEU A 66 -13.98 -11.88 5.40
N GLY A 67 -13.10 -12.68 4.79
CA GLY A 67 -13.48 -13.90 4.08
C GLY A 67 -13.98 -13.67 2.65
N ALA A 68 -13.91 -12.45 2.11
CA ALA A 68 -14.31 -12.14 0.75
C ALA A 68 -13.15 -12.39 -0.23
N VAL A 69 -12.80 -13.67 -0.44
CA VAL A 69 -11.89 -14.09 -1.52
C VAL A 69 -12.27 -15.50 -1.98
N SER A 70 -13.43 -15.62 -2.61
CA SER A 70 -13.53 -16.50 -3.78
C SER A 70 -13.29 -15.67 -5.04
N GLU A 71 -12.70 -16.27 -6.08
CA GLU A 71 -12.52 -15.62 -7.39
C GLU A 71 -13.86 -15.22 -8.04
N GLU A 72 -14.95 -15.92 -7.68
CA GLU A 72 -16.33 -15.59 -8.06
C GLU A 72 -16.81 -14.27 -7.46
N ASP A 73 -16.48 -13.99 -6.19
CA ASP A 73 -16.90 -12.75 -5.52
C ASP A 73 -16.20 -11.52 -6.12
N ARG A 74 -14.92 -11.66 -6.54
CA ARG A 74 -14.17 -10.58 -7.19
C ARG A 74 -14.74 -10.21 -8.55
N GLU A 75 -15.13 -11.17 -9.38
CA GLU A 75 -15.76 -10.89 -10.68
C GLU A 75 -17.15 -10.26 -10.53
N THR A 76 -17.90 -10.70 -9.51
CA THR A 76 -19.24 -10.17 -9.24
C THR A 76 -19.17 -8.73 -8.71
N ALA A 77 -18.30 -8.45 -7.74
CA ALA A 77 -18.08 -7.11 -7.21
C ALA A 77 -17.53 -6.14 -8.27
N LYS A 78 -16.59 -6.58 -9.12
CA LYS A 78 -16.06 -5.77 -10.24
C LYS A 78 -17.14 -5.46 -11.27
N LYS A 79 -18.01 -6.42 -11.61
CA LYS A 79 -19.14 -6.20 -12.53
C LYS A 79 -20.17 -5.22 -11.97
N GLU A 80 -20.48 -5.30 -10.68
CA GLU A 80 -21.44 -4.39 -10.03
C GLU A 80 -20.89 -2.97 -9.93
N LEU A 81 -19.62 -2.81 -9.60
CA LEU A 81 -18.97 -1.50 -9.52
C LEU A 81 -18.92 -0.82 -10.90
N LYS A 82 -18.64 -1.59 -11.96
CA LYS A 82 -18.57 -1.07 -13.34
C LYS A 82 -19.94 -0.63 -13.88
N ARG A 83 -21.03 -1.28 -13.44
CA ARG A 83 -22.42 -0.89 -13.79
C ARG A 83 -22.85 0.40 -13.10
N LYS A 84 -22.50 0.59 -11.83
CA LYS A 84 -22.86 1.81 -11.08
C LYS A 84 -22.16 3.07 -11.57
N ILE A 85 -20.97 2.94 -12.17
CA ILE A 85 -20.23 4.08 -12.73
C ILE A 85 -20.77 4.50 -14.11
N HIS A 86 -21.50 3.62 -14.82
CA HIS A 86 -22.08 3.89 -16.15
C HIS A 86 -23.61 4.08 -16.12
N SER A 87 -24.23 4.20 -14.94
CA SER A 87 -25.68 4.45 -14.83
C SER A 87 -26.05 5.91 -14.56
N ASP A 88 -25.05 6.79 -14.42
CA ASP A 88 -25.21 8.24 -14.22
C ASP A 88 -24.69 9.06 -15.43
N GLU A 89 -24.78 8.49 -16.65
CA GLU A 89 -24.73 9.23 -17.94
C GLU A 89 -26.00 8.96 -18.75
#